data_AF-A0A9E8Z934-F1
#
_entry.id   AF-A0A9E8Z934-F1
#
_cell.length_a   1.000
_cell.length_b   1.000
_cell.length_c   1.000
_cell.angle_alpha   90.00
_cell.angle_beta   90.00
_cell.angle_gamma   90.00
#
_symmetry.space_group_name_H-M   'P 1'
#
loop_
_entity.id
_entity.type
_entity.pdbx_description
1 polymer ?
#
loop_
_entity_poly.entity_id
_entity_poly.type
_entity_poly.pdbx_seq_one_letter_code
_entity_poly.pdbx_strand_id
1 'polypeptide(L)'
;MRIQEIPIKNIRRPLFRQNDQEKVKALMASIDEIGLQEPIDVLEVDGEYYGFSGCHRYEACSRLGHETILCKVRRAPKAVLKMHLA
;
A
#
# COMPACT_ATOMS: atom_id res chain seq x y z
N MET A 1 6.81 5.65 13.62
CA MET A 1 6.10 5.43 12.34
C MET A 1 5.63 6.78 11.84
N ARG A 2 5.69 7.06 10.53
CA ARG A 2 5.31 8.36 9.95
C ARG A 2 4.22 8.15 8.91
N ILE A 3 3.23 9.02 8.86
CA ILE A 3 2.19 8.99 7.81
C ILE A 3 2.61 10.00 6.74
N GLN A 4 2.68 9.55 5.49
CA GLN A 4 2.98 10.40 4.34
C GLN A 4 2.32 9.84 3.08
N GLU A 5 2.07 10.71 2.12
CA GLU A 5 1.64 10.31 0.79
C GLU A 5 2.84 9.81 0.00
N ILE A 6 2.73 8.61 -0.57
CA ILE A 6 3.77 7.99 -1.39
C ILE A 6 3.21 7.75 -2.79
N PRO A 7 3.96 8.07 -3.86
CA PRO A 7 3.56 7.70 -5.20
C PRO A 7 3.32 6.19 -5.30
N ILE A 8 2.16 5.78 -5.81
CA ILE A 8 1.80 4.36 -5.91
C ILE A 8 2.90 3.58 -6.66
N LYS A 9 3.44 4.18 -7.72
CA LYS A 9 4.55 3.66 -8.53
C LYS A 9 5.86 3.39 -7.76
N ASN A 10 6.07 4.03 -6.62
CA ASN A 10 7.28 3.85 -5.81
C ASN A 10 7.14 2.70 -4.79
N ILE A 11 5.95 2.13 -4.62
CA ILE A 11 5.68 1.07 -3.64
C ILE A 11 5.89 -0.29 -4.31
N ARG A 12 6.94 -0.99 -3.89
CA ARG A 12 7.26 -2.34 -4.36
C ARG A 12 6.41 -3.35 -3.60
N ARG A 13 5.67 -4.18 -4.33
CA ARG A 13 4.86 -5.28 -3.77
C ARG A 13 5.41 -6.62 -4.25
N PRO A 14 6.39 -7.19 -3.55
CA PRO A 14 7.06 -8.42 -3.98
C PRO A 14 6.16 -9.67 -3.86
N LEU A 15 5.11 -9.60 -3.04
CA LEU A 15 4.15 -10.69 -2.87
C LEU A 15 2.89 -10.41 -3.68
N PHE A 16 2.64 -11.22 -4.72
CA PHE A 16 1.37 -11.18 -5.44
C PHE A 16 0.33 -11.98 -4.65
N ARG A 17 -0.63 -11.26 -4.04
CA ARG A 17 -1.78 -11.89 -3.39
C ARG A 17 -3.00 -11.69 -4.27
N GLN A 18 -3.79 -12.73 -4.44
CA GLN A 18 -5.06 -12.62 -5.14
C GLN A 18 -5.99 -11.75 -4.29
N ASN A 19 -6.40 -10.62 -4.85
CA ASN A 19 -7.34 -9.72 -4.19
C ASN A 19 -8.78 -10.11 -4.54
N ASP A 20 -9.61 -10.05 -3.53
CA ASP A 20 -11.06 -10.15 -3.65
C ASP A 20 -11.59 -8.94 -4.42
N GLN A 21 -12.11 -9.21 -5.62
CA GLN A 21 -12.54 -8.17 -6.56
C GLN A 21 -13.79 -7.43 -6.09
N GLU A 22 -14.66 -8.07 -5.30
CA GLU A 22 -15.85 -7.40 -4.75
C GLU A 22 -15.44 -6.39 -3.68
N LYS A 23 -14.50 -6.77 -2.81
CA LYS A 23 -13.93 -5.84 -1.81
C LYS A 23 -13.20 -4.69 -2.46
N VAL A 24 -12.44 -4.93 -3.53
CA VAL A 24 -11.78 -3.84 -4.28
C VAL A 24 -12.81 -2.88 -4.84
N LYS A 25 -13.89 -3.36 -5.47
CA LYS A 25 -14.96 -2.48 -5.99
C LYS A 25 -15.64 -1.67 -4.90
N ALA A 26 -15.97 -2.29 -3.76
CA ALA A 26 -16.56 -1.58 -2.62
C ALA A 26 -15.62 -0.51 -2.06
N LEU A 27 -14.32 -0.83 -1.94
CA LEU A 27 -13.31 0.14 -1.53
C LEU A 27 -13.12 1.25 -2.56
N MET A 28 -13.17 0.95 -3.86
CA MET A 28 -13.11 1.96 -4.91
C MET A 28 -14.26 2.96 -4.75
N ALA A 29 -15.50 2.49 -4.62
CA ALA A 29 -16.65 3.37 -4.42
C ALA A 29 -16.50 4.24 -3.16
N SER A 30 -16.06 3.64 -2.05
CA SER A 30 -15.84 4.39 -0.80
C SER A 30 -14.69 5.40 -0.93
N ILE A 31 -13.57 5.04 -1.56
CA ILE A 31 -12.42 5.94 -1.74
C ILE A 31 -12.75 7.08 -2.70
N ASP A 32 -13.57 6.84 -3.73
CA ASP A 32 -14.03 7.88 -4.65
C ASP A 32 -14.96 8.90 -3.95
N GLU A 33 -15.82 8.43 -3.04
CA GLU A 33 -16.77 9.28 -2.32
C GLU A 33 -16.14 10.06 -1.16
N ILE A 34 -15.37 9.39 -0.30
CA ILE A 34 -14.85 9.95 0.96
C ILE A 34 -13.32 9.98 1.06
N GLY A 35 -12.60 9.53 0.04
CA GLY A 35 -11.15 9.41 0.07
C GLY A 35 -10.64 8.22 0.89
N LEU A 36 -9.33 7.98 0.83
CA LEU A 36 -8.70 6.93 1.63
C LEU A 36 -8.57 7.37 3.09
N GLN A 37 -9.45 6.85 3.95
CA GLN A 37 -9.45 7.14 5.39
C GLN A 37 -8.31 6.43 6.14
N GLU A 38 -8.05 5.16 5.80
CA GLU A 38 -7.02 4.37 6.48
C GLU A 38 -5.75 4.19 5.63
N PRO A 39 -4.59 4.63 6.13
CA PRO A 39 -3.32 4.44 5.42
C PRO A 39 -2.94 2.97 5.30
N ILE A 40 -2.18 2.63 4.26
CA ILE A 40 -1.57 1.30 4.12
C ILE A 40 -0.23 1.24 4.85
N ASP A 41 0.16 0.08 5.39
CA ASP A 41 1.48 -0.06 6.00
C ASP A 41 2.54 -0.33 4.93
N VAL A 42 3.60 0.46 5.00
CA VAL A 42 4.74 0.37 4.09
C VAL A 42 6.03 0.30 4.90
N LEU A 43 6.91 -0.60 4.50
CA LEU A 43 8.25 -0.75 5.07
C LEU A 43 9.25 0.05 4.24
N GLU A 44 9.98 0.98 4.85
CA GLU A 44 11.08 1.71 4.22
C GLU A 44 12.40 0.99 4.55
N VAL A 45 13.11 0.54 3.51
CA VAL A 45 14.36 -0.22 3.62
C VAL A 45 15.33 0.35 2.59
N ASP A 46 16.45 0.91 3.07
CA ASP A 46 17.48 1.55 2.23
C ASP A 46 16.92 2.58 1.22
N GLY A 47 15.90 3.34 1.63
CA GLY A 47 15.25 4.37 0.79
C GLY A 47 14.21 3.83 -0.18
N GLU A 48 13.95 2.52 -0.18
CA GLU A 48 12.90 1.89 -0.99
C GLU A 48 11.68 1.53 -0.14
N TYR A 49 10.49 1.62 -0.74
CA TYR A 49 9.21 1.38 -0.08
C TYR A 49 8.64 0.02 -0.46
N TYR A 50 8.33 -0.80 0.53
CA TYR A 50 7.79 -2.15 0.36
C TYR A 50 6.40 -2.29 1.00
N GLY A 51 5.41 -2.68 0.20
CA GLY A 51 4.03 -2.87 0.64
C GLY A 51 3.69 -4.34 0.88
N PHE A 52 3.34 -4.70 2.11
CA PHE A 52 2.92 -6.07 2.50
C PHE A 52 1.45 -6.16 2.90
N SER A 53 0.85 -5.06 3.36
CA SER A 53 -0.54 -4.99 3.77
C SER A 53 -1.35 -4.07 2.83
N GLY A 54 -2.67 -4.06 2.99
CA GLY A 54 -3.55 -3.15 2.24
C GLY A 54 -3.57 -3.42 0.73
N CYS A 55 -3.48 -4.67 0.28
CA CYS A 55 -3.50 -5.01 -1.15
C CYS A 55 -4.77 -4.50 -1.85
N HIS A 56 -5.95 -4.67 -1.25
CA HIS A 56 -7.21 -4.19 -1.82
C HIS A 56 -7.28 -2.66 -1.91
N ARG A 57 -6.82 -1.95 -0.88
CA ARG A 57 -6.77 -0.48 -0.87
C ARG A 57 -5.80 0.06 -1.91
N TYR A 58 -4.62 -0.55 -2.00
CA TYR A 58 -3.64 -0.22 -3.03
C TYR A 58 -4.19 -0.44 -4.44
N GLU A 59 -4.85 -1.58 -4.68
CA GLU A 59 -5.45 -1.87 -5.97
C GLU A 59 -6.61 -0.91 -6.29
N ALA A 60 -7.46 -0.60 -5.31
CA ALA A 60 -8.53 0.37 -5.47
C ALA A 60 -8.00 1.75 -5.87
N CYS A 61 -7.05 2.30 -5.12
CA CYS A 61 -6.41 3.59 -5.46
C CYS A 61 -5.71 3.54 -6.82
N SER A 62 -5.03 2.43 -7.15
CA SER A 62 -4.37 2.25 -8.44
C SER A 62 -5.37 2.20 -9.60
N ARG A 63 -6.53 1.57 -9.44
CA ARG A 63 -7.58 1.48 -10.46
C ARG A 63 -8.34 2.78 -10.63
N LEU A 64 -8.52 3.54 -9.55
CA LEU A 64 -9.09 4.88 -9.58
C LEU A 64 -8.12 5.91 -10.20
N GLY A 65 -6.85 5.55 -10.45
CA GLY A 65 -5.87 6.43 -11.08
C GLY A 65 -5.21 7.43 -10.14
N HIS A 66 -5.19 7.16 -8.83
CA HIS A 66 -4.51 8.02 -7.87
C HIS A 66 -2.99 8.01 -8.11
N GLU A 67 -2.36 9.18 -8.10
CA GLU A 67 -0.91 9.28 -8.24
C GLU A 67 -0.20 8.86 -6.95
N THR A 68 -0.77 9.21 -5.80
CA THR A 68 -0.26 8.95 -4.46
C THR A 68 -1.27 8.18 -3.61
N ILE A 69 -0.76 7.47 -2.60
CA ILE A 69 -1.58 6.78 -1.60
C ILE A 69 -1.05 7.08 -0.20
N LEU A 70 -1.97 7.28 0.75
CA LEU A 70 -1.62 7.53 2.15
C LEU A 70 -0.98 6.28 2.77
N CYS A 71 0.25 6.43 3.24
CA CYS A 71 1.07 5.33 3.72
C CYS A 71 1.57 5.60 5.14
N LYS A 72 1.46 4.59 5.99
CA LYS A 72 2.11 4.52 7.29
C LYS A 72 3.47 3.85 7.12
N VAL A 73 4.50 4.69 7.04
CA VAL A 73 5.88 4.28 6.79
C VAL A 73 6.55 3.86 8.09
N ARG A 74 7.13 2.66 8.05
CA ARG A 74 7.98 2.11 9.09
C ARG A 74 9.37 1.84 8.52
N ARG A 75 10.38 2.53 9.03
CA ARG A 75 11.78 2.23 8.73
C ARG A 75 12.18 0.91 9.35
N ALA A 76 12.82 0.04 8.58
CA ALA A 76 13.33 -1.23 9.07
C ALA A 76 14.60 -1.66 8.33
N PRO A 77 15.48 -2.44 8.98
CA PRO A 77 16.66 -2.99 8.32
C PRO A 77 16.27 -4.12 7.34
N LYS A 78 17.17 -4.43 6.41
CA LYS A 78 17.04 -5.55 5.44
C LYS A 78 16.69 -6.90 6.10
N ALA A 79 17.10 -7.14 7.34
CA ALA A 79 16.73 -8.35 8.07
C ALA A 79 15.21 -8.48 8.25
N VAL A 80 14.51 -7.38 8.56
CA VAL A 80 13.05 -7.37 8.73
C VAL A 80 12.36 -7.56 7.39
N LEU A 81 12.91 -6.99 6.31
CA LEU A 81 12.43 -7.23 4.95
C LEU A 81 12.47 -8.71 4.59
N LYS A 82 13.59 -9.38 4.86
CA LYS A 82 13.74 -10.82 4.62
C LYS A 82 12.70 -11.65 5.37
N MET A 83 12.37 -11.28 6.61
CA MET A 83 11.31 -11.97 7.38
C MET A 83 9.91 -11.85 6.76
N HIS A 84 9.63 -10.80 5.98
CA HIS A 84 8.34 -10.65 5.28
C HIS A 84 8.32 -11.33 3.90
N LEU A 85 9.50 -11.70 3.38
CA LEU A 85 9.67 -12.35 2.08
C LEU A 85 9.82 -13.87 2.18
N ALA A 86 10.18 -14.37 3.37
CA ALA A 86 10.29 -15.79 3.71
C ALA A 86 8.93 -16.36 4.11
#